data_AF-A0ABD1UYJ7-F1
#
_entry.id   AF-A0ABD1UYJ7-F1
#
_cell.length_a   1.000
_cell.length_b   1.000
_cell.length_c   1.000
_cell.angle_alpha   90.00
_cell.angle_beta   90.00
_cell.angle_gamma   90.00
#
_symmetry.space_group_name_H-M   'P 1'
#
loop_
_entity.id
_entity.type
_entity.pdbx_description
1 polymer ?
#
loop_
_entity_poly.entity_id
_entity_poly.type
_entity_poly.pdbx_seq_one_letter_code
_entity_poly.pdbx_strand_id
1 'polypeptide(L)'
;MSCTNLKKVAPLDGQPSPPPSLKEIQIYADGKKWWESLEWEHPNANNFLRPFADIRRDELIANFFSEELMDTRLSRRAEYDQGHAILNKLEKACLVEIWTDREVVRMHDLIRDMALTITKHNPRYMVKLGLELTKIPKIQNWTEDLDKVSLMDNSIHDFSPDTSPKCPRLSSMILSKNYLLMFIPECFFEKMRGLCSQFK
;
A
#
# COMPACT_ATOMS: atom_id res chain seq x y z
N MET A 1 9.17 -17.90 -20.40
CA MET A 1 10.51 -18.39 -20.78
C MET A 1 11.49 -17.93 -19.72
N SER A 2 12.00 -18.84 -18.90
CA SER A 2 12.91 -18.57 -17.78
C SER A 2 14.37 -18.46 -18.29
N CYS A 3 14.98 -17.29 -18.12
CA CYS A 3 16.38 -17.07 -18.47
C CYS A 3 17.28 -17.48 -17.30
N THR A 4 17.74 -18.73 -17.29
CA THR A 4 18.48 -19.32 -16.16
C THR A 4 19.96 -18.95 -16.08
N ASN A 5 20.49 -18.20 -17.06
CA ASN A 5 21.90 -17.84 -17.14
C ASN A 5 22.22 -16.42 -16.64
N LEU A 6 21.23 -15.65 -16.19
CA LEU A 6 21.42 -14.29 -15.72
C LEU A 6 21.95 -14.31 -14.28
N LYS A 7 23.22 -13.92 -14.09
CA LYS A 7 23.89 -13.89 -12.77
C LYS A 7 24.08 -12.48 -12.20
N LYS A 8 23.97 -11.45 -13.04
CA LYS A 8 24.17 -10.04 -12.68
C LYS A 8 23.21 -9.16 -13.49
N VAL A 9 22.59 -8.17 -12.84
CA VAL A 9 21.66 -7.23 -13.48
C VAL A 9 22.24 -5.83 -13.38
N ALA A 10 22.60 -5.25 -14.53
CA ALA A 10 23.05 -3.86 -14.63
C ALA A 10 21.88 -2.95 -15.07
N PRO A 11 21.87 -1.66 -14.69
CA PRO A 11 20.91 -0.70 -15.21
C PRO A 11 21.09 -0.55 -16.72
N LEU A 12 20.01 -0.73 -17.48
CA LEU A 12 19.97 -0.33 -18.88
C LEU A 12 19.91 1.20 -18.88
N ASP A 13 21.02 1.83 -19.26
CA ASP A 13 21.15 3.27 -19.54
C ASP A 13 21.26 4.25 -18.35
N GLY A 14 21.60 3.78 -17.15
CA GLY A 14 21.90 4.66 -16.00
C GLY A 14 20.69 5.46 -15.47
N GLN A 15 19.48 5.18 -15.97
CA GLN A 15 18.22 5.64 -15.39
C GLN A 15 17.51 4.49 -14.66
N PRO A 16 16.81 4.78 -13.54
CA PRO A 16 16.15 3.77 -12.71
C PRO A 16 14.88 3.16 -13.32
N SER A 17 14.60 3.38 -14.61
CA SER A 17 13.40 2.91 -15.27
C SER A 17 13.68 1.72 -16.20
N PRO A 18 12.86 0.65 -16.18
CA PRO A 18 12.99 -0.46 -17.12
C PRO A 18 12.76 0.01 -18.56
N PRO A 19 13.39 -0.65 -19.57
CA PRO A 19 13.22 -0.28 -20.97
C PRO A 19 11.74 -0.34 -21.37
N PRO A 20 11.28 0.57 -22.26
CA PRO A 20 9.90 0.59 -22.76
C PRO A 20 9.42 -0.73 -23.41
N SER A 21 10.34 -1.65 -23.73
CA SER A 21 10.08 -2.93 -24.39
C SER A 21 9.95 -4.13 -23.45
N LEU A 22 10.25 -3.98 -22.16
CA LEU A 22 10.19 -5.09 -21.20
C LEU A 22 8.75 -5.33 -20.73
N LYS A 23 8.12 -6.38 -21.25
CA LYS A 23 6.69 -6.63 -21.05
C LYS A 23 6.35 -7.47 -19.82
N GLU A 24 7.23 -8.37 -19.37
CA GLU A 24 7.00 -9.18 -18.17
C GLU A 24 8.28 -9.95 -17.76
N ILE A 25 8.52 -10.10 -16.45
CA ILE A 25 9.44 -11.12 -15.90
C ILE A 25 8.64 -11.95 -14.89
N GLN A 26 8.46 -13.25 -15.17
CA GLN A 26 7.74 -14.17 -14.30
C GLN A 26 8.71 -14.92 -13.40
N ILE A 27 8.50 -14.83 -12.08
CA ILE A 27 9.27 -15.56 -11.07
C ILE A 27 8.30 -16.45 -10.31
N TYR A 28 8.46 -17.77 -10.44
CA TYR A 28 7.65 -18.77 -9.77
C TYR A 28 8.19 -19.07 -8.36
N ALA A 29 7.42 -19.80 -7.54
CA ALA A 29 7.70 -20.01 -6.11
C ALA A 29 9.07 -20.65 -5.80
N ASP A 30 9.66 -21.38 -6.75
CA ASP A 30 11.00 -21.96 -6.72
C ASP A 30 12.11 -20.98 -7.15
N GLY A 31 11.76 -19.90 -7.85
CA GLY A 31 12.65 -18.82 -8.30
C GLY A 31 13.00 -17.78 -7.25
N LYS A 32 12.37 -17.79 -6.06
CA LYS A 32 12.63 -16.81 -4.98
C LYS A 32 14.07 -16.88 -4.48
N LYS A 33 14.60 -18.10 -4.25
CA LYS A 33 16.00 -18.29 -3.83
C LYS A 33 16.99 -17.84 -4.90
N TRP A 34 16.64 -18.01 -6.18
CA TRP A 34 17.45 -17.54 -7.30
C TRP A 34 17.42 -16.00 -7.40
N TRP A 35 16.26 -15.37 -7.24
CA TRP A 35 16.11 -13.90 -7.23
C TRP A 35 16.85 -13.22 -6.08
N GLU A 36 16.81 -13.83 -4.89
CA GLU A 36 17.55 -13.39 -3.70
C GLU A 36 19.07 -13.61 -3.83
N SER A 37 19.52 -14.47 -4.75
CA SER A 37 20.95 -14.73 -5.03
C SER A 37 21.57 -13.82 -6.10
N LEU A 38 20.78 -12.94 -6.73
CA LEU A 38 21.28 -12.00 -7.74
C LEU A 38 22.10 -10.88 -7.09
N GLU A 39 23.23 -10.56 -7.70
CA GLU A 39 24.06 -9.42 -7.29
C GLU A 39 23.50 -8.12 -7.90
N TRP A 40 22.97 -7.25 -7.04
CA TRP A 40 22.36 -5.96 -7.41
C TRP A 40 23.38 -4.83 -7.28
N GLU A 41 23.52 -4.00 -8.32
CA GLU A 41 24.47 -2.87 -8.30
C GLU A 41 24.04 -1.71 -7.37
N HIS A 42 22.76 -1.67 -6.95
CA HIS A 42 22.27 -0.73 -5.94
C HIS A 42 21.44 -1.49 -4.89
N PRO A 43 21.71 -1.33 -3.57
CA PRO A 43 21.15 -2.18 -2.52
C PRO A 43 19.62 -2.15 -2.40
N ASN A 44 18.95 -1.15 -2.99
CA ASN A 44 17.50 -0.96 -2.90
C ASN A 44 16.72 -1.24 -4.21
N ALA A 45 17.36 -1.72 -5.28
CA ALA A 45 16.70 -1.91 -6.57
C ALA A 45 15.53 -2.91 -6.52
N ASN A 46 15.60 -3.94 -5.67
CA ASN A 46 14.52 -4.91 -5.44
C ASN A 46 13.28 -4.28 -4.76
N ASN A 47 13.47 -3.24 -3.95
CA ASN A 47 12.37 -2.54 -3.28
C ASN A 47 11.49 -1.72 -4.24
N PHE A 48 11.99 -1.36 -5.42
CA PHE A 48 11.20 -0.67 -6.45
C PHE A 48 10.17 -1.56 -7.13
N LEU A 49 10.34 -2.88 -7.09
CA LEU A 49 9.44 -3.87 -7.70
C LEU A 49 8.54 -4.55 -6.67
N ARG A 50 8.82 -4.38 -5.39
CA ARG A 50 7.95 -4.81 -4.29
C ARG A 50 6.51 -4.21 -4.27
N PRO A 51 6.20 -3.06 -4.91
CA PRO A 51 4.84 -2.47 -4.91
C PRO A 51 3.78 -3.17 -5.76
N PHE A 52 4.01 -4.37 -6.31
CA PHE A 52 2.98 -5.17 -7.01
C PHE A 52 1.96 -5.81 -6.06
N ALA A 53 1.67 -5.12 -4.95
CA ALA A 53 1.16 -5.73 -3.74
C ALA A 53 -0.32 -6.13 -3.87
N ASP A 54 -0.52 -7.44 -3.93
CA ASP A 54 -1.78 -8.12 -3.69
C ASP A 54 -2.42 -7.62 -2.38
N ILE A 55 -3.71 -7.30 -2.44
CA ILE A 55 -4.55 -7.07 -1.26
C ILE A 55 -5.56 -8.19 -1.16
N ARG A 56 -5.78 -8.69 0.05
CA ARG A 56 -6.85 -9.68 0.23
C ARG A 56 -8.18 -9.00 -0.04
N ARG A 57 -9.09 -9.74 -0.67
CA ARG A 57 -10.41 -9.24 -1.02
C ARG A 57 -11.19 -8.76 0.19
N ASP A 58 -11.18 -9.52 1.27
CA ASP A 58 -11.86 -9.19 2.53
C ASP A 58 -11.30 -7.90 3.15
N GLU A 59 -9.98 -7.72 3.12
CA GLU A 59 -9.31 -6.49 3.54
C GLU A 59 -9.79 -5.29 2.71
N LEU A 60 -9.89 -5.42 1.39
CA LEU A 60 -10.36 -4.34 0.52
C LEU A 60 -11.83 -3.98 0.76
N ILE A 61 -12.69 -4.98 0.99
CA ILE A 61 -14.11 -4.76 1.36
C ILE A 61 -14.21 -4.05 2.72
N ALA A 62 -13.42 -4.46 3.71
CA ALA A 62 -13.37 -3.81 5.01
C ALA A 62 -12.90 -2.34 4.91
N ASN A 63 -11.99 -2.05 3.97
CA ASN A 63 -11.57 -0.68 3.68
C ASN A 63 -12.70 0.15 3.08
N PHE A 64 -13.53 -0.41 2.17
CA PHE A 64 -14.70 0.32 1.66
C PHE A 64 -15.71 0.67 2.75
N PHE A 65 -15.84 -0.18 3.76
CA PHE A 65 -16.69 0.09 4.92
C PHE A 65 -16.14 1.26 5.74
N SER A 66 -14.86 1.18 6.07
CA SER A 66 -14.16 2.20 6.87
C SER A 66 -14.15 3.59 6.20
N GLU A 67 -14.22 3.61 4.87
CA GLU A 67 -14.24 4.83 4.06
C GLU A 67 -15.66 5.32 3.73
N GLU A 68 -16.69 4.75 4.37
CA GLU A 68 -18.11 5.10 4.17
C GLU A 68 -18.55 5.02 2.70
N LEU A 69 -17.92 4.12 1.92
CA LEU A 69 -18.26 3.87 0.51
C LEU A 69 -19.39 2.84 0.34
N MET A 70 -19.91 2.33 1.44
CA MET A 70 -20.98 1.34 1.52
C MET A 70 -22.11 1.82 2.44
N ASP A 71 -23.30 1.24 2.29
CA ASP A 71 -24.44 1.58 3.14
C ASP A 71 -24.35 0.81 4.46
N THR A 72 -24.14 1.54 5.55
CA THR A 72 -23.97 1.01 6.91
C THR A 72 -25.28 0.57 7.57
N ARG A 73 -26.43 0.76 6.91
CA ARG A 73 -27.76 0.39 7.42
C ARG A 73 -28.19 -1.01 7.02
N LEU A 74 -27.31 -1.76 6.37
CA LEU A 74 -27.58 -3.09 5.85
C LEU A 74 -27.34 -4.18 6.89
N SER A 75 -27.92 -5.36 6.65
CA SER A 75 -27.50 -6.56 7.39
C SER A 75 -26.06 -6.92 7.00
N ARG A 76 -25.30 -7.59 7.89
CA ARG A 76 -23.93 -8.04 7.59
C ARG A 76 -23.77 -8.77 6.25
N ARG A 77 -24.76 -9.58 5.88
CA ARG A 77 -24.75 -10.31 4.60
C ARG A 77 -24.91 -9.35 3.41
N ALA A 78 -25.80 -8.38 3.53
CA ALA A 78 -26.02 -7.38 2.50
C ALA A 78 -24.84 -6.38 2.38
N GLU A 79 -24.16 -6.05 3.48
CA GLU A 79 -22.90 -5.28 3.46
C GLU A 79 -21.81 -6.04 2.68
N TYR A 80 -21.67 -7.33 2.96
CA TYR A 80 -20.73 -8.21 2.25
C TYR A 80 -21.06 -8.27 0.75
N ASP A 81 -22.33 -8.53 0.40
CA ASP A 81 -22.79 -8.58 -1.00
C ASP A 81 -22.56 -7.22 -1.71
N GLN A 82 -22.73 -6.09 -1.01
CA GLN A 82 -22.46 -4.75 -1.53
C GLN A 82 -20.96 -4.55 -1.83
N GLY A 83 -20.09 -4.93 -0.90
CA GLY A 83 -18.63 -4.85 -1.10
C GLY A 83 -18.17 -5.66 -2.31
N HIS A 84 -18.69 -6.87 -2.47
CA HIS A 84 -18.45 -7.70 -3.65
C HIS A 84 -19.00 -7.06 -4.93
N ALA A 85 -20.18 -6.43 -4.88
CA ALA A 85 -20.73 -5.72 -6.03
C ALA A 85 -19.85 -4.54 -6.47
N ILE A 86 -19.25 -3.81 -5.53
CA ILE A 86 -18.28 -2.74 -5.84
C ILE A 86 -17.04 -3.33 -6.51
N LEU A 87 -16.44 -4.38 -5.96
CA LEU A 87 -15.27 -5.03 -6.55
C LEU A 87 -15.54 -5.55 -7.96
N ASN A 88 -16.67 -6.21 -8.17
CA ASN A 88 -17.06 -6.72 -9.49
C ASN A 88 -17.20 -5.59 -10.52
N LYS A 89 -17.60 -4.38 -10.10
CA LYS A 89 -17.63 -3.21 -10.99
C LYS A 89 -16.21 -2.72 -11.33
N LEU A 90 -15.31 -2.68 -10.35
CA LEU A 90 -13.91 -2.28 -10.56
C LEU A 90 -13.18 -3.28 -11.48
N GLU A 91 -13.42 -4.57 -11.30
CA GLU A 91 -12.88 -5.64 -12.15
C GLU A 91 -13.39 -5.51 -13.59
N LYS A 92 -14.71 -5.36 -13.77
CA LYS A 92 -15.30 -5.16 -15.11
C LYS A 92 -14.84 -3.88 -15.80
N ALA A 93 -14.44 -2.86 -15.04
CA ALA A 93 -13.86 -1.63 -15.55
C ALA A 93 -12.35 -1.73 -15.83
N CYS A 94 -11.74 -2.92 -15.66
CA CYS A 94 -10.31 -3.16 -15.82
C CYS A 94 -9.43 -2.29 -14.91
N LEU A 95 -9.96 -1.84 -13.76
CA LEU A 95 -9.20 -1.07 -12.78
C LEU A 95 -8.44 -1.99 -11.81
N VAL A 96 -8.95 -3.20 -11.62
CA VAL A 96 -8.33 -4.24 -10.79
C VAL A 96 -8.47 -5.59 -11.48
N GLU A 97 -7.55 -6.50 -11.16
CA GLU A 97 -7.60 -7.90 -11.51
C GLU A 97 -7.87 -8.72 -10.25
N ILE A 98 -8.61 -9.80 -10.39
CA ILE A 98 -8.88 -10.72 -9.30
C ILE A 98 -8.17 -12.05 -9.60
N TRP A 99 -7.21 -12.39 -8.74
CA TRP A 99 -6.36 -13.57 -8.85
C TRP A 99 -6.71 -14.59 -7.76
N THR A 100 -6.12 -15.78 -7.86
CA THR A 100 -6.18 -16.92 -6.89
C THR A 100 -7.54 -17.16 -6.27
N ASP A 101 -8.28 -18.19 -6.69
CA ASP A 101 -9.60 -18.59 -6.12
C ASP A 101 -10.59 -17.46 -5.77
N ARG A 102 -10.36 -16.26 -6.32
CA ARG A 102 -11.00 -14.98 -6.04
C ARG A 102 -10.65 -14.33 -4.67
N GLU A 103 -9.62 -14.75 -3.97
CA GLU A 103 -9.24 -14.17 -2.66
C GLU A 103 -8.33 -12.96 -2.75
N VAL A 104 -7.65 -12.74 -3.88
CA VAL A 104 -6.67 -11.66 -4.04
C VAL A 104 -7.10 -10.67 -5.12
N VAL A 105 -6.98 -9.38 -4.81
CA VAL A 105 -7.21 -8.27 -5.74
C VAL A 105 -5.88 -7.57 -6.01
N ARG A 106 -5.59 -7.30 -7.29
CA ARG A 106 -4.39 -6.60 -7.73
C ARG A 106 -4.77 -5.42 -8.61
N MET A 107 -4.14 -4.27 -8.39
CA MET A 107 -4.27 -3.14 -9.30
C MET A 107 -3.21 -3.24 -10.39
N HIS A 108 -3.60 -3.08 -11.65
CA HIS A 108 -2.64 -2.94 -12.74
C HIS A 108 -1.68 -1.78 -12.48
N ASP A 109 -0.43 -1.95 -12.87
CA ASP A 109 0.65 -1.03 -12.50
C ASP A 109 0.39 0.40 -13.01
N LEU A 110 -0.13 0.55 -14.23
CA LEU A 110 -0.49 1.85 -14.81
C LEU A 110 -1.62 2.56 -14.04
N ILE A 111 -2.62 1.80 -13.58
CA ILE A 111 -3.74 2.35 -12.79
C ILE A 111 -3.24 2.76 -11.40
N ARG A 112 -2.33 1.98 -10.82
CA ARG A 112 -1.68 2.29 -9.55
C ARG A 112 -0.82 3.54 -9.65
N ASP A 113 -0.02 3.69 -10.70
CA ASP A 113 0.81 4.88 -10.92
C ASP A 113 -0.05 6.12 -11.12
N MET A 114 -1.18 5.99 -11.80
CA MET A 114 -2.16 7.07 -11.93
C MET A 114 -2.78 7.44 -10.57
N ALA A 115 -3.19 6.46 -9.77
CA ALA A 115 -3.73 6.69 -8.43
C ALA A 115 -2.69 7.34 -7.50
N LEU A 116 -1.43 6.89 -7.54
CA LEU A 116 -0.31 7.50 -6.80
C LEU A 116 -0.05 8.93 -7.27
N THR A 117 -0.14 9.19 -8.58
CA THR A 117 0.03 10.54 -9.13
C THR A 117 -1.09 11.47 -8.66
N ILE A 118 -2.36 11.03 -8.73
CA ILE A 118 -3.52 11.81 -8.25
C ILE A 118 -3.37 12.13 -6.76
N THR A 119 -3.02 11.12 -5.96
CA THR A 119 -2.86 11.30 -4.50
C THR A 119 -1.65 12.17 -4.16
N LYS A 120 -0.53 12.06 -4.88
CA LYS A 120 0.65 12.91 -4.69
C LYS A 120 0.37 14.40 -4.92
N HIS A 121 -0.55 14.73 -5.82
CA HIS A 121 -0.96 16.11 -6.09
C HIS A 121 -2.07 16.62 -5.17
N ASN A 122 -2.62 15.76 -4.29
CA ASN A 122 -3.57 16.19 -3.27
C ASN A 122 -2.84 16.55 -1.97
N PRO A 123 -2.73 17.84 -1.60
CA PRO A 123 -1.99 18.27 -0.41
C PRO A 123 -2.60 17.77 0.90
N ARG A 124 -3.82 17.23 0.86
CA ARG A 124 -4.50 16.64 2.04
C ARG A 124 -4.15 15.17 2.25
N TYR A 125 -3.34 14.58 1.37
CA TYR A 125 -2.98 13.17 1.39
C TYR A 125 -1.48 13.05 1.63
N MET A 126 -1.08 12.21 2.59
CA MET A 126 0.32 11.82 2.77
C MET A 126 0.47 10.32 2.52
N VAL A 127 1.18 9.96 1.46
CA VAL A 127 1.43 8.57 1.06
C VAL A 127 2.94 8.29 1.09
N LYS A 128 3.38 7.37 1.95
CA LYS A 128 4.78 6.92 2.11
C LYS A 128 4.84 5.40 2.14
N LEU A 129 4.80 4.80 0.96
CA LEU A 129 4.73 3.34 0.77
C LEU A 129 6.12 2.76 0.50
N GLY A 130 6.45 1.60 1.08
CA GLY A 130 7.63 0.83 0.65
C GLY A 130 8.97 1.50 0.93
N LEU A 131 9.02 2.51 1.81
CA LEU A 131 10.21 3.34 2.04
C LEU A 131 11.11 2.79 3.16
N GLU A 132 10.84 1.58 3.63
CA GLU A 132 11.58 0.91 4.73
C GLU A 132 11.64 1.75 6.02
N LEU A 133 10.63 2.59 6.25
CA LEU A 133 10.58 3.42 7.45
C LEU A 133 10.51 2.52 8.69
N THR A 134 11.38 2.75 9.66
CA THR A 134 11.33 2.07 10.97
C THR A 134 10.62 2.90 12.04
N LYS A 135 10.46 4.20 11.77
CA LYS A 135 9.79 5.18 12.62
C LYS A 135 8.69 5.91 11.85
N ILE A 136 7.73 6.45 12.59
CA ILE A 136 6.78 7.42 12.07
C ILE A 136 7.47 8.64 11.44
N PRO A 137 6.90 9.26 10.38
CA PRO A 137 7.43 10.48 9.80
C PRO A 137 7.56 11.61 10.84
N LYS A 138 8.60 12.44 10.71
CA LYS A 138 8.81 13.60 11.57
C LYS A 138 7.59 14.52 11.57
N ILE A 139 7.34 15.16 12.71
CA ILE A 139 6.17 16.02 12.95
C ILE A 139 5.94 17.09 11.86
N GLN A 140 7.01 17.62 11.26
CA GLN A 140 6.94 18.64 10.20
C GLN A 140 6.28 18.14 8.91
N ASN A 141 6.23 16.82 8.69
CA ASN A 141 5.55 16.23 7.54
C ASN A 141 4.02 16.13 7.75
N TRP A 142 3.54 16.35 8.97
CA TRP A 142 2.14 16.25 9.32
C TRP A 142 1.53 17.64 9.37
N THR A 143 0.59 17.92 8.46
CA THR A 143 -0.09 19.21 8.39
C THR A 143 -1.51 19.10 8.96
N GLU A 144 -2.07 20.24 9.41
CA GLU A 144 -3.43 20.28 9.97
C GLU A 144 -4.52 19.94 8.93
N ASP A 145 -4.20 20.08 7.64
CA ASP A 145 -5.09 19.86 6.50
C ASP A 145 -5.09 18.43 5.97
N LEU A 146 -4.30 17.52 6.55
CA LEU A 146 -4.30 16.12 6.14
C LEU A 146 -5.66 15.47 6.43
N ASP A 147 -6.31 14.98 5.38
CA ASP A 147 -7.53 14.18 5.46
C ASP A 147 -7.19 12.68 5.53
N LYS A 148 -6.09 12.23 4.88
CA LYS A 148 -5.72 10.81 4.73
C LYS A 148 -4.20 10.58 4.82
N VAL A 149 -3.79 9.51 5.52
CA VAL A 149 -2.38 9.10 5.65
C VAL A 149 -2.23 7.61 5.34
N SER A 150 -1.24 7.25 4.52
CA SER A 150 -0.85 5.85 4.29
C SER A 150 0.65 5.67 4.47
N LEU A 151 1.02 4.80 5.40
CA LEU A 151 2.39 4.38 5.72
C LEU A 151 2.54 2.85 5.54
N MET A 152 1.73 2.26 4.67
CA MET A 152 1.71 0.81 4.40
C MET A 152 3.05 0.31 3.84
N ASP A 153 3.36 -0.96 4.11
CA ASP A 153 4.55 -1.69 3.59
C ASP A 153 5.86 -1.01 3.97
N ASN A 154 5.97 -0.65 5.25
CA ASN A 154 7.23 -0.22 5.86
C ASN A 154 7.61 -1.20 6.98
N SER A 155 8.59 -0.83 7.81
CA SER A 155 9.04 -1.60 8.97
C SER A 155 8.80 -0.83 10.27
N ILE A 156 7.74 -0.02 10.32
CA ILE A 156 7.49 0.92 11.41
C ILE A 156 7.13 0.13 12.67
N HIS A 157 7.89 0.37 13.73
CA HIS A 157 7.65 -0.18 15.06
C HIS A 157 7.97 0.82 16.18
N ASP A 158 8.61 1.94 15.85
CA ASP A 158 8.96 3.00 16.79
C ASP A 158 8.00 4.19 16.65
N PHE A 159 7.20 4.39 17.70
CA PHE A 159 6.38 5.57 17.94
C PHE A 159 7.01 6.32 19.10
N SER A 160 7.70 7.42 18.79
CA SER A 160 8.30 8.24 19.84
C SER A 160 7.20 8.86 20.74
N PRO A 161 7.42 9.02 22.05
CA PRO A 161 6.35 9.34 23.01
C PRO A 161 5.80 10.77 22.95
N ASP A 162 6.51 11.74 22.36
CA ASP A 162 6.11 13.16 22.32
C ASP A 162 5.48 13.61 20.98
N THR A 163 4.94 12.67 20.21
CA THR A 163 4.84 12.84 18.75
C THR A 163 3.43 12.95 18.20
N SER A 164 2.38 13.14 19.02
CA SER A 164 1.01 13.25 18.48
C SER A 164 0.91 14.41 17.49
N PRO A 165 0.79 14.13 16.17
CA PRO A 165 0.68 15.14 15.14
C PRO A 165 -0.64 15.87 15.23
N LYS A 166 -0.58 17.21 15.10
CA LYS A 166 -1.77 18.03 15.05
C LYS A 166 -2.45 17.87 13.69
N CYS A 167 -3.29 16.85 13.57
CA CYS A 167 -4.03 16.53 12.34
C CYS A 167 -5.52 16.33 12.67
N PRO A 168 -6.24 17.40 13.04
CA PRO A 168 -7.62 17.30 13.51
C PRO A 168 -8.58 16.77 12.43
N ARG A 169 -8.22 16.93 11.15
CA ARG A 169 -9.00 16.50 9.98
C ARG A 169 -8.71 15.08 9.51
N LEU A 170 -7.66 14.45 10.06
CA LEU A 170 -7.24 13.14 9.61
C LEU A 170 -8.35 12.13 9.90
N SER A 171 -8.93 11.57 8.84
CA SER A 171 -10.07 10.66 8.93
C SER A 171 -9.69 9.19 8.74
N SER A 172 -8.55 8.93 8.08
CA SER A 172 -8.06 7.58 7.82
C SER A 172 -6.54 7.53 7.90
N MET A 173 -6.03 6.47 8.53
CA MET A 173 -4.61 6.20 8.64
C MET A 173 -4.35 4.71 8.39
N ILE A 174 -3.55 4.41 7.37
CA ILE A 174 -3.25 3.03 6.97
C ILE A 174 -1.82 2.66 7.38
N LEU A 175 -1.70 1.64 8.21
CA LEU A 175 -0.43 1.10 8.74
C LEU A 175 -0.20 -0.37 8.38
N SER A 176 -1.02 -0.97 7.52
CA SER A 176 -0.90 -2.39 7.20
C SER A 176 0.47 -2.75 6.58
N LYS A 177 0.82 -4.03 6.64
CA LYS A 177 2.11 -4.56 6.17
C LYS A 177 3.34 -3.97 6.90
N ASN A 178 3.16 -3.38 8.09
CA ASN A 178 4.24 -3.10 9.05
C ASN A 178 4.37 -4.27 10.04
N TYR A 179 5.02 -5.36 9.64
CA TYR A 179 4.99 -6.64 10.38
C TYR A 179 5.65 -6.61 11.76
N LEU A 180 6.48 -5.60 12.05
CA LEU A 180 7.11 -5.40 13.36
C LEU A 180 6.26 -4.53 14.31
N LEU A 181 5.16 -3.97 13.81
CA LEU A 181 4.28 -3.12 14.61
C LEU A 181 3.45 -3.96 15.59
N MET A 182 3.87 -3.98 16.85
CA MET A 182 3.13 -4.70 17.91
C MET A 182 2.21 -3.79 18.74
N PHE A 183 2.56 -2.52 18.89
CA PHE A 183 1.83 -1.58 19.73
C PHE A 183 1.94 -0.16 19.20
N ILE A 184 0.84 0.59 19.27
CA ILE A 184 0.80 2.03 19.02
C ILE A 184 0.37 2.71 20.32
N PRO A 185 1.14 3.66 20.87
CA PRO A 185 0.73 4.39 22.07
C PRO A 185 -0.57 5.18 21.83
N GLU A 186 -1.56 5.07 22.72
CA GLU A 186 -2.82 5.82 22.62
C GLU A 186 -2.59 7.34 22.51
N CYS A 187 -1.56 7.86 23.21
CA CYS A 187 -1.19 9.26 23.16
C CYS A 187 -0.82 9.74 21.74
N PHE A 188 -0.40 8.85 20.83
CA PHE A 188 -0.14 9.19 19.44
C PHE A 188 -1.38 9.79 18.76
N PHE A 189 -2.58 9.31 19.12
CA PHE A 189 -3.84 9.71 18.49
C PHE A 189 -4.53 10.91 19.16
N GLU A 190 -3.98 11.46 20.25
CA GLU A 190 -4.62 12.50 21.08
C GLU A 190 -5.07 13.73 20.26
N LYS A 191 -4.26 14.15 19.28
CA LYS A 191 -4.53 15.31 18.41
C LYS A 191 -5.13 14.95 17.05
N MET A 192 -5.48 13.67 16.83
CA MET A 192 -6.12 13.15 15.62
C MET A 192 -7.62 12.91 15.85
N ARG A 193 -8.35 13.99 16.17
CA ARG A 193 -9.75 13.87 16.61
C ARG A 193 -10.68 13.32 15.53
N GLY A 194 -10.42 13.62 14.26
CA GLY A 194 -11.19 13.12 13.11
C GLY A 194 -11.00 11.64 12.79
N LEU A 195 -10.02 10.96 13.40
CA LEU A 195 -9.74 9.56 13.08
C LEU A 195 -10.84 8.68 13.69
N CYS A 196 -11.44 7.82 12.86
CA CYS A 196 -12.53 6.94 13.26
C CYS A 196 -12.14 6.12 14.50
N SER A 197 -13.06 5.97 15.46
CA SER A 197 -12.82 5.33 16.76
C SER A 197 -12.47 3.84 16.69
N GLN A 198 -12.52 3.22 15.52
CA GLN A 198 -12.05 1.84 15.31
C GLN A 198 -10.51 1.74 15.23
N PHE A 199 -9.83 2.87 15.08
CA PHE A 199 -8.36 2.98 15.04
C PHE A 199 -7.76 3.63 16.30
N LYS A 200 -8.59 3.97 17.29
CA LYS A 200 -8.19 4.47 18.61
C LYS A 200 -8.31 3.34 19.62
#